data_AF-A0A929IL18-F1
#
_entry.id   AF-A0A929IL18-F1
#
_cell.length_a   1.000
_cell.length_b   1.000
_cell.length_c   1.000
_cell.angle_alpha   90.00
_cell.angle_beta   90.00
_cell.angle_gamma   90.00
#
_symmetry.space_group_name_H-M   'P 1'
#
loop_
_entity.id
_entity.type
_entity.pdbx_description
1 polymer ?
#
loop_
_entity_poly.entity_id
_entity_poly.type
_entity_poly.pdbx_seq_one_letter_code
_entity_poly.pdbx_strand_id
1 'polypeptide(L)'
;MTEILTRAFEALKTLPKEDRDRIAWEILERVEDKTEWDRLIMLPETWRWLEQEAASALKKYKKMSRPLDVAFVSVSRDAMLREDTYWRHFDELPAAIRKLATSNYELWKKNPNHPSLRFRQIHPDQPIFSFRVGMRHRTVGVRANDERVVWFWMGSFEHFRDLIGVGGEAG
;
A
#
# COMPACT_ATOMS: atom_id res chain seq x y z
N MET A 1 11.70 -11.29 -30.53
CA MET A 1 10.89 -10.67 -29.45
C MET A 1 11.67 -9.64 -28.64
N THR A 2 12.89 -9.94 -28.19
CA THR A 2 13.76 -9.05 -27.42
C THR A 2 14.02 -7.70 -28.10
N GLU A 3 14.30 -7.69 -29.41
CA GLU A 3 14.59 -6.44 -30.15
C GLU A 3 13.39 -5.47 -30.23
N ILE A 4 12.17 -6.02 -30.33
CA ILE A 4 10.92 -5.23 -30.32
C ILE A 4 10.68 -4.63 -28.93
N LEU A 5 10.88 -5.42 -27.88
CA LEU A 5 10.73 -4.95 -26.50
C LEU A 5 11.75 -3.87 -26.16
N THR A 6 13.01 -4.03 -26.57
CA THR A 6 14.06 -3.02 -26.37
C THR A 6 13.71 -1.73 -27.10
N ARG A 7 13.29 -1.79 -28.37
CA ARG A 7 12.86 -0.61 -29.13
C ARG A 7 11.65 0.09 -28.49
N ALA A 8 10.66 -0.66 -28.03
CA ALA A 8 9.52 -0.10 -27.32
C ALA A 8 9.94 0.58 -26.01
N PHE A 9 10.88 0.00 -25.27
CA PHE A 9 11.38 0.57 -24.01
C PHE A 9 12.19 1.85 -24.22
N GLU A 10 13.03 1.91 -25.24
CA GLU A 10 13.75 3.14 -25.60
C GLU A 10 12.80 4.22 -26.11
N ALA A 11 11.79 3.87 -26.92
CA ALA A 11 10.78 4.82 -27.37
C ALA A 11 9.93 5.36 -26.21
N LEU A 12 9.66 4.55 -25.17
CA LEU A 12 8.98 5.02 -23.96
C LEU A 12 9.78 6.12 -23.26
N LYS A 13 11.11 6.01 -23.18
CA LYS A 13 11.94 7.02 -22.50
C LYS A 13 11.86 8.39 -23.15
N THR A 14 11.61 8.45 -24.46
CA THR A 14 11.54 9.72 -25.21
C THR A 14 10.21 10.47 -25.05
N LEU A 15 9.18 9.83 -24.49
CA LEU A 15 7.86 10.45 -24.35
C LEU A 15 7.81 11.48 -23.19
N PRO A 16 6.88 12.46 -23.27
CA PRO A 16 6.52 13.31 -22.14
C PRO A 16 6.16 12.49 -20.90
N LYS A 17 6.40 13.06 -19.71
CA LYS A 17 6.16 12.35 -18.45
C LYS A 17 4.72 11.84 -18.32
N GLU A 18 3.75 12.67 -18.71
CA GLU A 18 2.31 12.31 -18.66
C GLU A 18 1.98 11.11 -19.55
N ASP A 19 2.55 11.05 -20.75
CA ASP A 19 2.37 9.92 -21.67
C ASP A 19 3.07 8.65 -21.17
N ARG A 20 4.26 8.78 -20.59
CA ARG A 20 4.93 7.64 -19.93
C ARG A 20 4.11 7.11 -18.77
N ASP A 21 3.55 8.00 -17.96
CA ASP A 21 2.72 7.64 -16.80
C ASP A 21 1.41 6.97 -17.28
N ARG A 22 0.80 7.47 -18.36
CA ARG A 22 -0.38 6.86 -19.00
C ARG A 22 -0.09 5.48 -19.59
N ILE A 23 1.00 5.30 -20.33
CA ILE A 23 1.33 4.01 -20.95
C ILE A 23 1.79 3.00 -19.89
N ALA A 24 2.58 3.44 -18.91
CA ALA A 24 2.89 2.62 -17.74
C ALA A 24 1.60 2.17 -17.06
N TRP A 25 0.61 3.06 -16.93
CA TRP A 25 -0.71 2.69 -16.44
C TRP A 25 -1.38 1.62 -17.32
N GLU A 26 -1.39 1.75 -18.64
CA GLU A 26 -2.08 0.81 -19.54
C GLU A 26 -1.46 -0.59 -19.48
N ILE A 27 -0.13 -0.63 -19.39
CA ILE A 27 0.63 -1.87 -19.18
C ILE A 27 0.28 -2.45 -17.80
N LEU A 28 0.28 -1.64 -16.76
CA LEU A 28 -0.05 -2.08 -15.41
C LEU A 28 -1.50 -2.53 -15.26
N GLU A 29 -2.45 -1.93 -15.98
CA GLU A 29 -3.84 -2.36 -16.00
C GLU A 29 -4.00 -3.73 -16.66
N ARG A 30 -3.29 -3.98 -17.77
CA ARG A 30 -3.43 -5.22 -18.54
C ARG A 30 -2.65 -6.39 -17.96
N VAL A 31 -1.54 -6.12 -17.29
CA VAL A 31 -0.65 -7.15 -16.72
C VAL A 31 -1.04 -7.50 -15.28
N GLU A 32 -1.70 -6.59 -14.55
CA GLU A 32 -2.14 -6.87 -13.19
C GLU A 32 -3.40 -7.73 -13.20
N ASP A 33 -3.35 -8.85 -12.50
CA ASP A 33 -4.57 -9.53 -12.08
C ASP A 33 -5.28 -8.67 -11.03
N LYS A 34 -6.04 -7.67 -11.50
CA LYS A 34 -6.87 -6.81 -10.65
C LYS A 34 -7.85 -7.63 -9.82
N THR A 35 -8.21 -8.82 -10.30
CA THR A 35 -9.25 -9.64 -9.70
C THR A 35 -8.77 -10.28 -8.40
N GLU A 36 -7.47 -10.56 -8.25
CA GLU A 36 -6.97 -11.24 -7.05
C GLU A 36 -7.14 -10.37 -5.79
N TRP A 37 -6.64 -9.13 -5.80
CA TRP A 37 -6.79 -8.24 -4.64
C TRP A 37 -8.26 -7.88 -4.38
N ASP A 38 -9.02 -7.59 -5.43
CA ASP A 38 -10.43 -7.22 -5.32
C ASP A 38 -11.28 -8.37 -4.75
N ARG A 39 -10.95 -9.63 -5.06
CA ARG A 39 -11.59 -10.80 -4.43
C ARG A 39 -11.20 -10.94 -2.97
N LEU A 40 -9.91 -10.78 -2.64
CA LEU A 40 -9.42 -10.94 -1.27
C LEU A 40 -10.09 -9.96 -0.30
N ILE A 41 -10.24 -8.69 -0.69
CA ILE A 41 -10.87 -7.68 0.17
C ILE A 41 -12.37 -7.88 0.37
N MET A 42 -13.01 -8.78 -0.39
CA MET A 42 -14.44 -9.08 -0.27
C MET A 42 -14.70 -10.29 0.64
N LEU A 43 -13.66 -10.97 1.14
CA LEU A 43 -13.80 -12.11 2.03
C LEU A 43 -14.17 -11.65 3.45
N PRO A 44 -15.13 -12.32 4.14
CA PRO A 44 -15.46 -12.01 5.53
C PRO A 44 -14.26 -12.11 6.48
N GLU A 45 -13.35 -13.05 6.23
CA GLU A 45 -12.12 -13.23 7.00
C GLU A 45 -11.21 -12.00 6.90
N THR A 46 -11.13 -11.44 5.70
CA THR A 46 -10.41 -10.19 5.45
C THR A 46 -11.01 -9.05 6.24
N TRP A 47 -12.34 -8.88 6.27
CA TRP A 47 -12.98 -7.80 7.02
C TRP A 47 -12.69 -7.91 8.52
N ARG A 48 -12.83 -9.10 9.10
CA ARG A 48 -12.49 -9.34 10.52
C ARG A 48 -11.05 -8.96 10.83
N TRP A 49 -10.12 -9.38 9.98
CA TRP A 49 -8.70 -9.05 10.14
C TRP A 49 -8.44 -7.55 10.00
N LEU A 50 -9.04 -6.89 9.00
CA LEU A 50 -8.92 -5.45 8.77
C LEU A 50 -9.44 -4.64 9.97
N GLU A 51 -10.60 -4.99 10.51
CA GLU A 51 -11.19 -4.33 11.68
C GLU A 51 -10.30 -4.48 12.92
N GLN A 52 -9.80 -5.69 13.18
CA GLN A 52 -8.92 -5.98 14.31
C GLN A 52 -7.60 -5.18 14.22
N GLU A 53 -6.93 -5.24 13.08
CA GLU A 53 -5.65 -4.55 12.90
C GLU A 53 -5.80 -3.03 12.88
N ALA A 54 -6.88 -2.51 12.26
CA ALA A 54 -7.20 -1.09 12.30
C ALA A 54 -7.45 -0.60 13.73
N ALA A 55 -8.22 -1.34 14.54
CA ALA A 55 -8.47 -0.99 15.93
C ALA A 55 -7.17 -0.99 16.75
N SER A 56 -6.30 -1.98 16.54
CA SER A 56 -4.98 -2.07 17.16
C SER A 56 -4.10 -0.87 16.79
N ALA A 57 -4.02 -0.54 15.50
CA ALA A 57 -3.26 0.58 14.97
C ALA A 57 -3.75 1.92 15.55
N LEU A 58 -5.06 2.17 15.57
CA LEU A 58 -5.64 3.38 16.15
C LEU A 58 -5.40 3.47 17.65
N LYS A 59 -5.45 2.37 18.39
CA LYS A 59 -5.15 2.34 19.83
C LYS A 59 -3.70 2.74 20.10
N LYS A 60 -2.75 2.19 19.34
CA LYS A 60 -1.33 2.56 19.42
C LYS A 60 -1.15 4.04 19.06
N TYR A 61 -1.74 4.48 17.95
CA TYR A 61 -1.68 5.87 17.51
C TYR A 61 -2.17 6.84 18.58
N LYS A 62 -3.35 6.60 19.17
CA LYS A 62 -3.90 7.43 20.27
C LYS A 62 -3.00 7.47 21.51
N LYS A 63 -2.37 6.34 21.86
CA LYS A 63 -1.43 6.29 23.00
C LYS A 63 -0.20 7.17 22.74
N MET A 64 0.30 7.16 21.50
CA MET A 64 1.48 7.93 21.09
C MET A 64 1.16 9.41 20.85
N SER A 65 -0.03 9.74 20.35
CA SER A 65 -0.41 11.13 20.04
C SER A 65 -0.70 11.96 21.30
N ARG A 66 -1.25 11.34 22.38
CA ARG A 66 -1.56 12.02 23.66
C ARG A 66 -0.41 12.86 24.26
N PRO A 67 0.85 12.38 24.33
CA PRO A 67 1.97 13.18 24.82
C PRO A 67 2.59 14.15 23.79
N LEU A 68 2.22 14.06 22.50
CA LEU A 68 2.80 14.88 21.42
C LEU A 68 2.03 16.19 21.17
N ASP A 69 0.80 16.32 21.68
CA ASP A 69 0.02 17.56 21.61
C ASP A 69 0.55 18.66 22.56
N VAL A 70 1.46 18.32 23.49
CA VAL A 70 2.02 19.25 24.50
C VAL A 70 3.46 19.68 24.24
N ALA A 71 4.17 19.12 23.27
CA ALA A 71 5.58 19.44 23.02
C ALA A 71 5.84 19.85 21.56
N PHE A 72 5.93 21.17 21.34
CA PHE A 72 6.50 21.81 20.16
C PHE A 72 7.92 21.27 19.87
N VAL A 73 8.10 20.26 19.01
CA VAL A 73 9.42 19.97 18.38
C VAL A 73 9.25 19.34 16.99
N SER A 74 10.04 19.87 16.06
CA SER A 74 10.19 19.63 14.63
C SER A 74 10.72 18.24 14.22
N VAL A 75 10.33 17.16 14.87
CA VAL A 75 10.67 15.81 14.39
C VAL A 75 9.66 15.41 13.32
N SER A 76 10.14 15.08 12.11
CA SER A 76 9.27 14.56 11.06
C SER A 76 8.62 13.26 11.57
N ARG A 77 7.30 13.31 11.77
CA ARG A 77 6.48 12.22 12.34
C ARG A 77 6.72 10.86 11.68
N ASP A 78 7.13 10.86 10.42
CA ASP A 78 7.44 9.67 9.63
C ASP A 78 8.59 8.82 10.22
N ALA A 79 9.52 9.44 10.96
CA ALA A 79 10.67 8.74 11.54
C ALA A 79 10.37 8.03 12.87
N MET A 80 9.28 8.40 13.56
CA MET A 80 8.99 7.89 14.91
C MET A 80 8.29 6.52 14.95
N LEU A 81 7.88 5.96 13.80
CA LEU A 81 6.97 4.81 13.78
C LEU A 81 7.66 3.43 13.71
N ARG A 82 9.00 3.34 13.71
CA ARG A 82 9.74 2.14 13.27
C ARG A 82 9.48 0.85 14.05
N GLU A 83 8.86 0.89 15.22
CA GLU A 83 8.55 -0.30 16.04
C GLU A 83 7.16 -0.93 15.78
N ASP A 84 6.37 -0.39 14.84
CA ASP A 84 5.03 -0.90 14.55
C ASP A 84 5.00 -2.14 13.63
N THR A 85 3.89 -2.89 13.63
CA THR A 85 3.62 -4.04 12.75
C THR A 85 3.91 -3.72 11.28
N TYR A 86 3.61 -2.49 10.87
CA TYR A 86 3.89 -1.98 9.54
C TYR A 86 5.36 -2.06 9.13
N TRP A 87 6.29 -1.69 10.02
CA TRP A 87 7.71 -1.67 9.69
C TRP A 87 8.34 -3.05 9.73
N ARG A 88 7.83 -3.95 10.56
CA ARG A 88 8.22 -5.38 10.50
C ARG A 88 7.89 -5.94 9.11
N HIS A 89 6.67 -5.69 8.65
CA HIS A 89 6.27 -6.07 7.30
C HIS A 89 7.12 -5.40 6.22
N PHE A 90 7.46 -4.11 6.36
CA PHE A 90 8.36 -3.44 5.43
C PHE A 90 9.76 -4.06 5.39
N ASP A 91 10.34 -4.37 6.55
CA ASP A 91 11.70 -4.91 6.68
C ASP A 91 11.82 -6.34 6.12
N GLU A 92 10.74 -7.13 6.21
CA GLU A 92 10.62 -8.48 5.62
C GLU A 92 10.56 -8.47 4.09
N LEU A 93 10.21 -7.34 3.46
CA LEU A 93 10.10 -7.27 2.00
C LEU A 93 11.48 -7.34 1.31
N PRO A 94 11.55 -7.93 0.10
CA PRO A 94 12.75 -7.86 -0.73
C PRO A 94 13.18 -6.40 -0.98
N ALA A 95 14.49 -6.16 -1.07
CA ALA A 95 15.05 -4.81 -1.21
C ALA A 95 14.46 -4.00 -2.38
N ALA A 96 14.19 -4.65 -3.51
CA ALA A 96 13.54 -4.02 -4.67
C ALA A 96 12.12 -3.54 -4.35
N ILE A 97 11.35 -4.32 -3.58
CA ILE A 97 9.99 -3.96 -3.18
C ILE A 97 10.01 -2.86 -2.12
N ARG A 98 10.95 -2.87 -1.17
CA ARG A 98 11.14 -1.76 -0.22
C ARG A 98 11.39 -0.44 -0.94
N LYS A 99 12.22 -0.44 -1.99
CA LYS A 99 12.46 0.76 -2.82
C LYS A 99 11.18 1.25 -3.52
N LEU A 100 10.35 0.34 -4.02
CA LEU A 100 9.05 0.68 -4.61
C LEU A 100 8.09 1.24 -3.55
N ALA A 101 8.02 0.61 -2.38
CA ALA A 101 7.20 1.07 -1.26
C ALA A 101 7.57 2.50 -0.84
N THR A 102 8.86 2.79 -0.67
CA THR A 102 9.32 4.16 -0.35
C THR A 102 8.93 5.15 -1.45
N SER A 103 9.17 4.81 -2.72
CA SER A 103 8.86 5.69 -3.85
C SER A 103 7.35 5.98 -3.97
N ASN A 104 6.52 4.95 -3.80
CA ASN A 104 5.07 5.08 -3.90
C ASN A 104 4.47 5.78 -2.67
N TYR A 105 5.06 5.62 -1.49
CA TYR A 105 4.68 6.38 -0.30
C TYR A 105 4.96 7.88 -0.47
N GLU A 106 6.13 8.23 -1.01
CA GLU A 106 6.45 9.62 -1.35
C GLU A 106 5.52 10.19 -2.44
N LEU A 107 5.15 9.37 -3.42
CA LEU A 107 4.14 9.75 -4.42
C LEU A 107 2.77 9.97 -3.77
N TRP A 108 2.35 9.09 -2.86
CA TRP A 108 1.09 9.21 -2.14
C TRP A 108 1.04 10.49 -1.30
N LYS A 109 2.11 10.83 -0.57
CA LYS A 109 2.19 12.10 0.19
C LYS A 109 2.00 13.35 -0.68
N LYS A 110 2.48 13.31 -1.93
CA LYS A 110 2.41 14.44 -2.86
C LYS A 110 1.10 14.49 -3.66
N ASN A 111 0.62 13.32 -4.09
CA ASN A 111 -0.58 13.18 -4.90
C ASN A 111 -1.28 11.85 -4.58
N PRO A 112 -2.14 11.80 -3.55
CA PRO A 112 -2.89 10.59 -3.21
C PRO A 112 -3.79 10.09 -4.36
N ASN A 113 -4.25 10.99 -5.22
CA ASN A 113 -5.12 10.70 -6.37
C ASN A 113 -4.34 10.18 -7.59
N HIS A 114 -3.02 9.96 -7.47
CA HIS A 114 -2.23 9.46 -8.59
C HIS A 114 -2.75 8.09 -9.04
N PRO A 115 -3.14 7.91 -10.32
CA PRO A 115 -3.81 6.70 -10.79
C PRO A 115 -3.02 5.40 -10.57
N SER A 116 -1.68 5.46 -10.57
CA SER A 116 -0.83 4.29 -10.31
C SER A 116 -0.92 3.75 -8.88
N LEU A 117 -1.31 4.58 -7.91
CA LEU A 117 -1.46 4.18 -6.52
C LEU A 117 -2.76 3.42 -6.30
N ARG A 118 -3.82 3.71 -7.08
CA ARG A 118 -5.18 3.21 -6.83
C ARG A 118 -5.58 3.34 -5.35
N PHE A 119 -5.24 4.48 -4.76
CA PHE A 119 -5.55 4.75 -3.37
C PHE A 119 -7.06 4.83 -3.21
N ARG A 120 -7.64 3.91 -2.43
CA ARG A 120 -9.09 3.87 -2.19
C ARG A 120 -9.42 3.22 -0.86
N GLN A 121 -10.65 3.46 -0.39
CA GLN A 121 -11.23 2.73 0.72
C GLN A 121 -11.52 1.28 0.29
N ILE A 122 -11.16 0.31 1.14
CA ILE A 122 -11.30 -1.13 0.85
C ILE A 122 -12.25 -1.84 1.82
N HIS A 123 -12.83 -1.12 2.78
CA HIS A 123 -13.83 -1.64 3.72
C HIS A 123 -15.12 -0.83 3.59
N PRO A 124 -16.31 -1.45 3.70
CA PRO A 124 -17.58 -0.72 3.56
C PRO A 124 -17.76 0.35 4.65
N ASP A 125 -17.60 -0.02 5.91
CA ASP A 125 -18.01 0.84 7.04
C ASP A 125 -16.87 1.50 7.81
N GLN A 126 -15.62 1.05 7.58
CA GLN A 126 -14.45 1.51 8.30
C GLN A 126 -13.58 2.33 7.36
N PRO A 127 -12.93 3.42 7.83
CA PRO A 127 -12.10 4.27 6.98
C PRO A 127 -10.73 3.61 6.74
N ILE A 128 -10.73 2.41 6.19
CA ILE A 128 -9.57 1.57 5.91
C ILE A 128 -9.27 1.69 4.42
N PHE A 129 -8.05 2.08 4.11
CA PHE A 129 -7.58 2.40 2.78
C PHE A 129 -6.41 1.51 2.38
N SER A 130 -6.27 1.31 1.07
CA SER A 130 -5.10 0.67 0.48
C SER A 130 -4.57 1.48 -0.68
N PHE A 131 -3.26 1.47 -0.87
CA PHE A 131 -2.64 1.82 -2.16
C PHE A 131 -1.67 0.74 -2.62
N ARG A 132 -1.35 0.81 -3.91
CA ARG A 132 -0.47 -0.09 -4.64
C ARG A 132 1.01 0.21 -4.39
N VAL A 133 1.74 -0.80 -3.91
CA VAL A 133 3.20 -0.76 -3.76
C VAL A 133 3.88 -1.35 -4.99
N GLY A 134 3.36 -2.46 -5.50
CA GLY A 134 3.90 -3.17 -6.66
C GLY A 134 2.79 -3.96 -7.36
N MET A 135 3.15 -4.86 -8.28
CA MET A 135 2.14 -5.66 -9.00
C MET A 135 1.30 -6.51 -8.04
N ARG A 136 1.96 -7.32 -7.22
CA ARG A 136 1.31 -8.20 -6.23
C ARG A 136 1.38 -7.68 -4.80
N HIS A 137 1.82 -6.42 -4.62
CA HIS A 137 2.08 -5.85 -3.29
C HIS A 137 1.19 -4.65 -3.00
N ARG A 138 0.69 -4.60 -1.77
CA ARG A 138 -0.20 -3.56 -1.27
C ARG A 138 0.26 -3.09 0.10
N THR A 139 -0.19 -1.88 0.44
CA THR A 139 -0.18 -1.38 1.81
C THR A 139 -1.61 -1.12 2.26
N VAL A 140 -1.86 -1.22 3.56
CA VAL A 140 -3.16 -1.00 4.17
C VAL A 140 -2.99 -0.13 5.42
N GLY A 141 -3.88 0.84 5.57
CA GLY A 141 -3.91 1.76 6.69
C GLY A 141 -5.32 2.22 7.01
N VAL A 142 -5.49 2.79 8.21
CA VAL A 142 -6.76 3.33 8.68
C VAL A 142 -6.64 4.82 8.91
N ARG A 143 -7.61 5.59 8.43
CA ARG A 143 -7.67 7.03 8.65
C ARG A 143 -8.15 7.33 10.07
N ALA A 144 -7.32 8.01 10.84
CA ALA A 144 -7.62 8.50 12.18
C ALA A 144 -8.46 9.78 12.13
N ASN A 145 -8.95 10.21 13.30
CA ASN A 145 -9.83 11.37 13.44
C ASN A 145 -9.19 12.70 13.02
N ASP A 146 -7.86 12.79 12.98
CA ASP A 146 -7.10 13.96 12.52
C ASP A 146 -6.74 13.89 11.03
N GLU A 147 -7.51 13.11 10.26
CA GLU A 147 -7.37 12.87 8.81
C GLU A 147 -6.09 12.14 8.39
N ARG A 148 -5.23 11.75 9.33
CA ARG A 148 -4.00 11.01 9.02
C ARG A 148 -4.28 9.53 8.80
N VAL A 149 -3.55 8.94 7.86
CA VAL A 149 -3.58 7.48 7.67
C VAL A 149 -2.51 6.82 8.51
N VAL A 150 -2.93 5.93 9.41
CA VAL A 150 -2.08 5.05 10.20
C VAL A 150 -1.92 3.74 9.44
N TRP A 151 -0.76 3.56 8.82
CA TRP A 151 -0.43 2.34 8.08
C TRP A 151 -0.09 1.21 9.06
N PHE A 152 -0.67 0.03 8.85
CA PHE A 152 -0.49 -1.11 9.75
C PHE A 152 -0.05 -2.39 9.06
N TRP A 153 -0.18 -2.48 7.73
CA TRP A 153 0.27 -3.64 6.97
C TRP A 153 0.82 -3.30 5.60
N MET A 154 1.80 -4.09 5.15
CA MET A 154 2.32 -4.10 3.79
C MET A 154 2.72 -5.52 3.41
N GLY A 155 2.44 -5.97 2.20
CA GLY A 155 2.80 -7.33 1.82
C GLY A 155 2.31 -7.73 0.46
N SER A 156 2.60 -8.98 0.10
CA SER A 156 2.09 -9.59 -1.12
C SER A 156 0.69 -10.19 -0.92
N PHE A 157 0.01 -10.55 -2.00
CA PHE A 157 -1.28 -11.26 -1.93
C PHE A 157 -1.15 -12.65 -1.29
N GLU A 158 -0.03 -13.34 -1.49
CA GLU A 158 0.29 -14.62 -0.85
C GLU A 158 0.39 -14.44 0.66
N HIS A 159 1.23 -13.50 1.10
CA HIS A 159 1.38 -13.21 2.53
C HIS A 159 0.05 -12.80 3.16
N PHE A 160 -0.76 -12.01 2.45
CA PHE A 160 -2.09 -11.64 2.92
C PHE A 160 -3.00 -12.85 3.09
N ARG A 161 -3.04 -13.77 2.12
CA ARG A 161 -3.82 -15.02 2.20
C ARG A 161 -3.41 -15.87 3.40
N ASP A 162 -2.11 -15.97 3.66
CA ASP A 162 -1.60 -16.71 4.81
C ASP A 162 -2.03 -16.04 6.13
N LEU A 163 -1.99 -14.70 6.20
CA LEU A 163 -2.42 -13.94 7.38
C LEU A 163 -3.91 -14.10 7.71
N ILE A 164 -4.77 -14.16 6.70
CA ILE A 164 -6.23 -14.34 6.90
C ILE A 164 -6.64 -15.82 6.95
N GLY A 165 -5.69 -16.76 6.77
CA GLY A 165 -5.95 -18.20 6.84
C GLY A 165 -6.70 -18.79 5.64
N VAL A 166 -6.60 -18.19 4.46
CA VAL A 166 -7.31 -18.61 3.22
C VAL A 166 -6.39 -19.47 2.30
N GLY A 167 -5.22 -19.87 2.77
CA GLY A 167 -4.29 -20.74 2.05
C GLY A 167 -4.72 -22.21 2.11
N GLY A 168 -5.51 -22.68 1.14
CA GLY A 168 -5.87 -24.11 1.11
C GLY A 168 -6.89 -24.60 0.08
N GLU A 169 -6.88 -24.14 -1.17
CA GLU A 169 -7.39 -24.96 -2.29
C GLU A 169 -6.39 -24.88 -3.45
N ALA A 170 -5.35 -25.72 -3.36
CA ALA A 170 -4.65 -26.18 -4.56
C ALA A 170 -5.46 -27.34 -5.13
N GLY A 171 -6.23 -27.06 -6.18
CA GLY A 171 -6.84 -28.04 -7.08
C GLY A 171 -6.26 -27.86 -8.46
#